data_AF-A0A5B1M694-F1
#
_entry.id   AF-A0A5B1M694-F1
#
_cell.length_a   1.000
_cell.length_b   1.000
_cell.length_c   1.000
_cell.angle_alpha   90.00
_cell.angle_beta   90.00
_cell.angle_gamma   90.00
#
_symmetry.space_group_name_H-M   'P 1'
#
loop_
_entity.id
_entity.type
_entity.pdbx_description
1 polymer ?
#
loop_
_entity_poly.entity_id
_entity_poly.type
_entity_poly.pdbx_seq_one_letter_code
_entity_poly.pdbx_strand_id
1 'polypeptide(L)'
;MPPIVDWRHVSAADFRVPADRRLSDLTAELTELLGAPESEPRELALAVLCTWIERGVYDDLLPGLGDGIATGLLTGIGERGTDTVFRRSFSALVVAEVIDRDTRRPRVTRAKVHEWGDRLATWFLNERDERGYVPNQGWAHAIAHGADALGTLARSPHCGPGELLVVLDVIGDRVARGPGPVWFSGEPDRLAMATIQVLRRGLVPDELVDSWLERIAVAARPRRDGSDAPDIYRQTGNAAAFLRALYLQLALGPAAPARRSDLVLLLVEHLRRAHPAYLGPSHHRA
;
A
#
# COMPACT_ATOMS: atom_id res chain seq x y z
N MET A 1 16.74 -15.65 -19.78
CA MET A 1 17.80 -15.16 -20.67
C MET A 1 18.90 -14.56 -19.81
N PRO A 2 20.20 -14.64 -20.18
CA PRO A 2 21.22 -13.87 -19.49
C PRO A 2 20.88 -12.37 -19.59
N PRO A 3 21.12 -11.58 -18.52
CA PRO A 3 20.78 -10.15 -18.51
C PRO A 3 21.58 -9.44 -19.61
N ILE A 4 20.91 -8.52 -20.32
CA ILE A 4 21.53 -7.75 -21.40
C ILE A 4 22.39 -6.63 -20.80
N VAL A 5 22.12 -6.26 -19.55
CA VAL A 5 22.77 -5.18 -18.81
C VAL A 5 23.27 -5.66 -17.45
N ASP A 6 24.48 -5.25 -17.07
CA ASP A 6 24.92 -5.33 -15.68
C ASP A 6 24.29 -4.20 -14.86
N TRP A 7 23.12 -4.48 -14.28
CA TRP A 7 22.40 -3.50 -13.48
C TRP A 7 23.16 -3.10 -12.20
N ARG A 8 24.08 -3.93 -11.70
CA ARG A 8 24.92 -3.57 -10.54
C ARG A 8 25.88 -2.47 -10.94
N HIS A 9 26.45 -2.56 -12.15
CA HIS A 9 27.25 -1.49 -12.71
C HIS A 9 26.43 -0.19 -12.90
N VAL A 10 25.19 -0.28 -13.40
CA VAL A 10 24.31 0.89 -13.53
C VAL A 10 24.06 1.57 -12.18
N SER A 11 23.77 0.80 -11.12
CA SER A 11 23.61 1.33 -9.77
C SER A 11 24.90 1.96 -9.23
N ALA A 12 26.04 1.28 -9.38
CA ALA A 12 27.35 1.81 -8.98
C ALA A 12 27.75 3.08 -9.76
N ALA A 13 27.24 3.24 -10.99
CA ALA A 13 27.44 4.41 -11.83
C ALA A 13 26.37 5.51 -11.61
N ASP A 14 25.79 5.59 -10.40
CA ASP A 14 24.76 6.56 -10.02
C ASP A 14 23.53 6.52 -10.95
N PHE A 15 23.08 5.30 -11.28
CA PHE A 15 21.89 5.05 -12.10
C PHE A 15 21.90 5.80 -13.44
N ARG A 16 23.06 6.00 -14.07
CA ARG A 16 23.12 6.60 -15.40
C ARG A 16 22.47 5.67 -16.43
N VAL A 17 21.63 6.24 -17.31
CA VAL A 17 21.02 5.49 -18.41
C VAL A 17 22.13 5.03 -19.37
N PRO A 18 22.29 3.73 -19.64
CA PRO A 18 23.24 3.23 -20.63
C PRO A 18 22.99 3.84 -22.01
N ALA A 19 24.00 4.49 -22.58
CA ALA A 19 23.88 5.20 -23.87
C ALA A 19 23.95 4.28 -25.09
N ASP A 20 24.43 3.04 -24.92
CA ASP A 20 24.63 2.06 -25.97
C ASP A 20 23.42 1.13 -26.19
N ARG A 21 22.29 1.41 -25.53
CA ARG A 21 21.05 0.64 -25.59
C ARG A 21 19.84 1.55 -25.69
N ARG A 22 18.74 1.05 -26.27
CA ARG A 22 17.48 1.80 -26.34
C ARG A 22 16.80 1.77 -24.98
N LEU A 23 16.24 2.91 -24.56
CA LEU A 23 15.48 3.01 -23.31
C LEU A 23 14.33 1.98 -23.26
N SER A 24 13.69 1.67 -24.39
CA SER A 24 12.64 0.64 -24.47
C SER A 24 13.12 -0.74 -24.04
N ASP A 25 14.32 -1.13 -24.49
CA ASP A 25 14.87 -2.46 -24.25
C ASP A 25 15.31 -2.59 -22.79
N LEU A 26 15.94 -1.53 -22.27
CA LEU A 26 16.27 -1.38 -20.86
C LEU A 26 15.03 -1.46 -19.96
N THR A 27 13.96 -0.76 -20.33
CA THR A 27 12.70 -0.74 -19.57
C THR A 27 12.02 -2.10 -19.59
N ALA A 28 12.04 -2.81 -20.72
CA ALA A 28 11.48 -4.15 -20.83
C ALA A 28 12.19 -5.14 -19.90
N GLU A 29 13.52 -5.15 -19.91
CA GLU A 29 14.32 -6.01 -19.03
C GLU A 29 14.08 -5.68 -17.54
N LEU A 30 14.10 -4.39 -17.17
CA LEU A 30 13.80 -3.97 -15.79
C LEU A 30 12.39 -4.41 -15.36
N THR A 31 11.41 -4.30 -16.26
CA THR A 31 10.01 -4.70 -15.98
C THR A 31 9.88 -6.20 -15.75
N GLU A 32 10.64 -7.02 -16.49
CA GLU A 32 10.71 -8.47 -16.25
C GLU A 32 11.36 -8.78 -14.89
N LEU A 33 12.45 -8.08 -14.55
CA LEU A 33 13.17 -8.27 -13.28
C LEU A 33 12.34 -7.89 -12.05
N LEU A 34 11.33 -7.04 -12.16
CA LEU A 34 10.37 -6.78 -11.07
C LEU A 34 9.64 -8.05 -10.61
N GLY A 35 9.58 -9.10 -11.44
CA GLY A 35 8.99 -10.40 -11.11
C GLY A 35 10.00 -11.47 -10.69
N ALA A 36 11.31 -11.15 -10.59
CA ALA A 36 12.33 -12.13 -10.27
C ALA A 36 12.10 -12.74 -8.87
N PRO A 37 12.24 -14.07 -8.70
CA PRO A 37 12.15 -14.72 -7.39
C PRO A 37 13.24 -14.23 -6.42
N GLU A 38 14.45 -14.00 -6.93
CA GLU A 38 15.57 -13.48 -6.14
C GLU A 38 15.37 -12.00 -5.79
N SER A 39 15.67 -11.61 -4.55
CA SER A 39 15.44 -10.23 -4.08
C SER A 39 16.33 -9.22 -4.78
N GLU A 40 17.61 -9.55 -4.98
CA GLU A 40 18.59 -8.56 -5.45
C GLU A 40 18.28 -8.03 -6.86
N PRO A 41 18.03 -8.85 -7.90
CA PRO A 41 17.68 -8.32 -9.22
C PRO A 41 16.39 -7.49 -9.19
N ARG A 42 15.40 -7.93 -8.39
CA ARG A 42 14.11 -7.28 -8.26
C ARG A 42 14.20 -5.90 -7.59
N GLU A 43 14.92 -5.80 -6.47
CA GLU A 43 15.14 -4.54 -5.77
C GLU A 43 15.99 -3.57 -6.57
N LEU A 44 16.99 -4.09 -7.29
CA LEU A 44 17.81 -3.30 -8.18
C LEU A 44 16.99 -2.73 -9.35
N ALA A 45 16.12 -3.54 -9.95
CA ALA A 45 15.23 -3.07 -11.01
C ALA A 45 14.27 -1.98 -10.53
N LEU A 46 13.70 -2.14 -9.34
CA LEU A 46 12.88 -1.12 -8.70
C LEU A 46 13.67 0.18 -8.49
N ALA A 47 14.87 0.11 -7.91
CA ALA A 47 15.69 1.28 -7.62
C ALA A 47 16.06 2.05 -8.90
N VAL A 48 16.43 1.34 -9.97
CA VAL A 48 16.73 1.94 -11.27
C VAL A 48 15.50 2.63 -11.85
N LEU A 49 14.36 1.94 -11.93
CA LEU A 49 13.11 2.50 -12.48
C LEU A 49 12.68 3.74 -11.69
N CYS A 50 12.64 3.66 -10.36
CA CYS A 50 12.24 4.78 -9.53
C CYS A 50 13.17 5.98 -9.69
N THR A 51 14.49 5.76 -9.72
CA THR A 51 15.47 6.83 -9.92
C THR A 51 15.30 7.49 -11.29
N TRP A 52 15.05 6.69 -12.35
CA TRP A 52 14.87 7.22 -13.70
C TRP A 52 13.56 8.00 -13.85
N ILE A 53 12.48 7.53 -13.23
CA ILE A 53 11.20 8.27 -13.17
C ILE A 53 11.39 9.59 -12.43
N GLU A 54 12.02 9.57 -11.25
CA GLU A 54 12.27 10.77 -10.45
C GLU A 54 13.11 11.81 -11.21
N ARG A 55 14.15 11.36 -11.93
CA ARG A 55 15.03 12.23 -12.74
C ARG A 55 14.38 12.70 -14.04
N GLY A 56 13.17 12.23 -14.36
CA GLY A 56 12.41 12.64 -15.54
C GLY A 56 12.87 12.00 -16.85
N VAL A 57 13.60 10.88 -16.79
CA VAL A 57 14.00 10.10 -17.98
C VAL A 57 12.77 9.67 -18.79
N TYR A 58 11.64 9.46 -18.10
CA TYR A 58 10.37 9.03 -18.68
C TYR A 58 9.33 10.14 -18.79
N ASP A 59 9.65 11.42 -18.59
CA ASP A 59 8.64 12.51 -18.54
C ASP A 59 7.70 12.51 -19.77
N ASP A 60 8.25 12.34 -20.97
CA ASP A 60 7.49 12.33 -22.22
C ASP A 60 6.83 10.96 -22.52
N LEU A 61 7.18 9.93 -21.75
CA LEU A 61 6.71 8.55 -21.89
C LEU A 61 5.87 8.10 -20.69
N LEU A 62 5.59 9.01 -19.74
CA LEU A 62 5.06 8.69 -18.43
C LEU A 62 3.71 7.95 -18.49
N PRO A 63 2.74 8.34 -19.35
CA PRO A 63 1.51 7.57 -19.54
C PRO A 63 1.76 6.15 -20.06
N GLY A 64 2.65 5.98 -21.04
CA GLY A 64 2.95 4.67 -21.62
C GLY A 64 3.69 3.74 -20.66
N LEU A 65 4.63 4.29 -19.88
CA LEU A 65 5.32 3.57 -18.82
C LEU A 65 4.33 3.08 -17.77
N GLY A 66 3.47 3.97 -17.26
CA GLY A 66 2.46 3.61 -16.25
C GLY A 66 1.52 2.52 -16.75
N ASP A 67 1.03 2.62 -17.99
CA ASP A 67 0.16 1.61 -18.60
C ASP A 67 0.85 0.25 -18.72
N GLY A 68 2.11 0.23 -19.19
CA GLY A 68 2.91 -0.99 -19.34
C GLY A 68 3.20 -1.67 -18.00
N ILE A 69 3.64 -0.90 -16.99
CA ILE A 69 3.92 -1.42 -15.65
C ILE A 69 2.63 -1.94 -15.00
N ALA A 70 1.51 -1.22 -15.12
CA ALA A 70 0.23 -1.58 -14.51
C ALA A 70 -0.33 -2.90 -15.03
N THR A 71 0.09 -3.40 -16.20
CA THR A 71 -0.27 -4.76 -16.64
C THR A 71 0.21 -5.85 -15.67
N GLY A 72 1.32 -5.61 -14.98
CA GLY A 72 1.90 -6.56 -14.03
C GLY A 72 1.07 -6.76 -12.77
N LEU A 73 0.14 -5.84 -12.44
CA LEU A 73 -0.79 -5.97 -11.32
C LEU A 73 -1.72 -7.18 -11.46
N LEU A 74 -1.92 -7.68 -12.69
CA LEU A 74 -2.81 -8.80 -12.98
C LEU A 74 -2.08 -10.14 -13.18
N THR A 75 -0.74 -10.15 -13.17
CA THR A 75 0.05 -11.37 -13.38
C THR A 75 -0.23 -12.41 -12.29
N GLY A 76 -0.86 -13.52 -12.65
CA GLY A 76 -1.21 -14.59 -11.70
C GLY A 76 -2.18 -14.15 -10.60
N ILE A 77 -3.02 -13.12 -10.85
CA ILE A 77 -3.96 -12.61 -9.83
C ILE A 77 -4.87 -13.72 -9.31
N GLY A 78 -5.01 -13.80 -7.98
CA GLY A 78 -5.77 -14.85 -7.30
C GLY A 78 -4.93 -16.03 -6.81
N GLU A 79 -3.72 -16.20 -7.32
CA GLU A 79 -2.77 -17.19 -6.81
C GLU A 79 -2.29 -16.86 -5.39
N ARG A 80 -1.81 -17.90 -4.68
CA ARG A 80 -1.21 -17.80 -3.35
C ARG A 80 0.06 -18.63 -3.31
N GLY A 81 1.11 -18.09 -2.68
CA GLY A 81 2.34 -18.86 -2.45
C GLY A 81 3.26 -18.97 -3.67
N THR A 82 2.90 -18.38 -4.80
CA THR A 82 3.67 -18.41 -6.05
C THR A 82 4.53 -17.16 -6.20
N ASP A 83 5.55 -17.22 -7.05
CA ASP A 83 6.47 -16.09 -7.28
C ASP A 83 5.80 -14.94 -8.07
N THR A 84 4.61 -15.17 -8.64
CA THR A 84 3.85 -14.13 -9.38
C THR A 84 3.47 -12.95 -8.49
N VAL A 85 3.44 -13.11 -7.16
CA VAL A 85 3.21 -12.03 -6.19
C VAL A 85 4.24 -10.90 -6.34
N PHE A 86 5.50 -11.22 -6.64
CA PHE A 86 6.57 -10.24 -6.78
C PHE A 86 6.29 -9.29 -7.93
N ARG A 87 5.91 -9.83 -9.09
CA ARG A 87 5.56 -9.00 -10.25
C ARG A 87 4.39 -8.07 -9.93
N ARG A 88 3.35 -8.55 -9.25
CA ARG A 88 2.20 -7.72 -8.88
C ARG A 88 2.57 -6.61 -7.89
N SER A 89 3.20 -6.97 -6.78
CA SER A 89 3.50 -6.02 -5.71
C SER A 89 4.53 -4.97 -6.12
N PHE A 90 5.55 -5.33 -6.90
CA PHE A 90 6.54 -4.38 -7.40
C PHE A 90 6.00 -3.50 -8.52
N SER A 91 5.04 -4.00 -9.32
CA SER A 91 4.31 -3.13 -10.26
C SER A 91 3.59 -2.01 -9.52
N ALA A 92 2.98 -2.30 -8.36
CA ALA A 92 2.26 -1.30 -7.59
C ALA A 92 3.18 -0.16 -7.13
N LEU A 93 4.41 -0.45 -6.70
CA LEU A 93 5.40 0.57 -6.33
C LEU A 93 5.80 1.44 -7.52
N VAL A 94 6.06 0.84 -8.69
CA VAL A 94 6.46 1.62 -9.86
C VAL A 94 5.30 2.45 -10.40
N VAL A 95 4.06 1.95 -10.37
CA VAL A 95 2.86 2.76 -10.68
C VAL A 95 2.72 3.91 -9.68
N ALA A 96 2.98 3.68 -8.40
CA ALA A 96 2.98 4.74 -7.40
C ALA A 96 4.01 5.83 -7.73
N GLU A 97 5.23 5.45 -8.12
CA GLU A 97 6.28 6.41 -8.50
C GLU A 97 5.90 7.20 -9.76
N VAL A 98 5.23 6.58 -10.74
CA VAL A 98 4.68 7.27 -11.91
C VAL A 98 3.65 8.33 -11.49
N ILE A 99 2.75 7.98 -10.56
CA ILE A 99 1.73 8.92 -10.02
C ILE A 99 2.39 10.04 -9.20
N ASP A 100 3.42 9.73 -8.41
CA ASP A 100 4.14 10.72 -7.61
C ASP A 100 4.91 11.70 -8.51
N ARG A 101 5.54 11.19 -9.58
CA ARG A 101 6.19 12.03 -10.59
C ARG A 101 5.21 13.01 -11.21
N ASP A 102 4.02 12.54 -11.61
CA ASP A 102 2.96 13.41 -12.12
C ASP A 102 2.48 14.42 -11.07
N THR A 103 2.35 14.00 -9.81
CA THR A 103 1.99 14.89 -8.70
C THR A 103 2.99 16.03 -8.52
N ARG A 104 4.30 15.76 -8.66
CA ARG A 104 5.37 16.76 -8.58
C ARG A 104 5.51 17.59 -9.86
N ARG A 105 5.27 16.98 -11.01
CA ARG A 105 5.41 17.55 -12.36
C ARG A 105 4.24 17.06 -13.21
N PRO A 106 3.13 17.81 -13.28
CA PRO A 106 1.95 17.38 -14.02
C PRO A 106 2.26 17.12 -15.50
N ARG A 107 2.08 15.88 -15.95
CA ARG A 107 2.30 15.41 -17.32
C ARG A 107 1.15 14.54 -17.84
N VAL A 108 0.31 14.06 -16.93
CA VAL A 108 -0.70 13.04 -17.19
C VAL A 108 -2.09 13.64 -17.00
N THR A 109 -3.09 13.13 -17.71
CA THR A 109 -4.47 13.58 -17.52
C THR A 109 -5.07 12.99 -16.25
N ARG A 110 -6.02 13.70 -15.64
CA ARG A 110 -6.79 13.19 -14.48
C ARG A 110 -7.37 11.79 -14.75
N ALA A 111 -7.96 11.59 -15.93
CA ALA A 111 -8.56 10.31 -16.31
C ALA A 111 -7.54 9.16 -16.30
N LYS A 112 -6.29 9.42 -16.70
CA LYS A 112 -5.24 8.40 -16.71
C LYS A 112 -4.73 8.07 -15.31
N VAL A 113 -4.59 9.07 -14.43
CA VAL A 113 -4.27 8.81 -13.01
C VAL A 113 -5.38 8.01 -12.33
N HIS A 114 -6.66 8.31 -12.66
CA HIS A 114 -7.80 7.53 -12.18
C HIS A 114 -7.78 6.09 -12.68
N GLU A 115 -7.47 5.87 -13.95
CA GLU A 115 -7.33 4.51 -14.50
C GLU A 115 -6.27 3.68 -13.74
N TRP A 116 -5.11 4.27 -13.42
CA TRP A 116 -4.11 3.59 -12.60
C TRP A 116 -4.59 3.37 -11.17
N GLY A 117 -5.30 4.33 -10.58
CA GLY A 117 -5.96 4.19 -9.28
C GLY A 117 -6.94 3.02 -9.24
N ASP A 118 -7.79 2.88 -10.26
CA ASP A 118 -8.76 1.78 -10.38
C ASP A 118 -8.06 0.43 -10.52
N ARG A 119 -6.97 0.35 -11.29
CA ARG A 119 -6.16 -0.88 -11.42
C ARG A 119 -5.50 -1.24 -10.09
N LEU A 120 -4.95 -0.26 -9.37
CA LEU A 120 -4.35 -0.46 -8.04
C LEU A 120 -5.41 -0.95 -7.04
N ALA A 121 -6.56 -0.29 -6.96
CA ALA A 121 -7.66 -0.68 -6.08
C ALA A 121 -8.18 -2.09 -6.41
N THR A 122 -8.37 -2.38 -7.70
CA THR A 122 -8.84 -3.69 -8.17
C THR A 122 -7.86 -4.79 -7.81
N TRP A 123 -6.57 -4.63 -8.09
CA TRP A 123 -5.54 -5.58 -7.67
C TRP A 123 -5.52 -5.70 -6.14
N PHE A 124 -5.48 -4.58 -5.43
CA PHE A 124 -5.39 -4.55 -3.98
C PHE A 124 -6.63 -5.08 -3.27
N LEU A 125 -7.76 -5.26 -3.94
CA LEU A 125 -8.91 -5.99 -3.40
C LEU A 125 -8.91 -7.47 -3.81
N ASN A 126 -8.38 -7.81 -4.99
CA ASN A 126 -8.36 -9.19 -5.48
C ASN A 126 -7.13 -10.00 -5.03
N GLU A 127 -6.08 -9.34 -4.54
CA GLU A 127 -4.86 -10.01 -4.08
C GLU A 127 -5.15 -11.02 -2.96
N ARG A 128 -4.63 -12.24 -3.15
CA ARG A 128 -4.82 -13.38 -2.24
C ARG A 128 -3.52 -13.80 -1.57
N ASP A 129 -2.38 -13.39 -2.10
CA ASP A 129 -1.07 -13.59 -1.49
C ASP A 129 -0.73 -12.39 -0.61
N GLU A 130 -0.75 -12.60 0.70
CA GLU A 130 -0.50 -11.55 1.71
C GLU A 130 0.84 -11.76 2.41
N ARG A 131 1.77 -12.53 1.82
CA ARG A 131 3.09 -12.75 2.41
C ARG A 131 3.86 -11.44 2.47
N GLY A 132 4.47 -11.17 3.63
CA GLY A 132 5.42 -10.09 3.83
C GLY A 132 6.82 -10.49 3.35
N TYR A 133 7.63 -11.05 4.25
CA TYR A 133 8.92 -11.66 3.92
C TYR A 133 8.76 -13.11 3.46
N VAL A 134 9.42 -13.48 2.36
CA VAL A 134 9.54 -14.86 1.88
C VAL A 134 10.99 -15.32 2.04
N PRO A 135 11.25 -16.40 2.81
CA PRO A 135 12.62 -16.89 3.00
C PRO A 135 13.35 -17.13 1.68
N ASN A 136 14.60 -16.68 1.60
CA ASN A 136 15.50 -16.76 0.43
C ASN A 136 15.07 -15.97 -0.82
N GLN A 137 13.84 -15.46 -0.88
CA GLN A 137 13.32 -14.67 -1.99
C GLN A 137 13.15 -13.18 -1.64
N GLY A 138 13.10 -12.84 -0.35
CA GLY A 138 12.97 -11.47 0.14
C GLY A 138 11.51 -11.01 0.25
N TRP A 139 11.28 -9.70 0.11
CA TRP A 139 9.98 -9.10 0.38
C TRP A 139 8.99 -9.29 -0.78
N ALA A 140 7.87 -9.98 -0.51
CA ALA A 140 6.70 -9.99 -1.40
C ALA A 140 5.83 -8.75 -1.13
N HIS A 141 5.52 -8.47 0.13
CA HIS A 141 4.98 -7.19 0.60
C HIS A 141 3.73 -6.67 -0.15
N ALA A 142 2.86 -7.55 -0.64
CA ALA A 142 1.72 -7.10 -1.45
C ALA A 142 0.80 -6.11 -0.69
N ILE A 143 0.51 -6.37 0.59
CA ILE A 143 -0.28 -5.45 1.41
C ILE A 143 0.47 -4.13 1.65
N ALA A 144 1.76 -4.21 1.93
CA ALA A 144 2.60 -3.06 2.25
C ALA A 144 2.81 -2.14 1.03
N HIS A 145 3.10 -2.71 -0.14
CA HIS A 145 3.26 -1.97 -1.40
C HIS A 145 1.94 -1.36 -1.88
N GLY A 146 0.82 -2.07 -1.69
CA GLY A 146 -0.49 -1.51 -1.99
C GLY A 146 -0.87 -0.34 -1.09
N ALA A 147 -0.51 -0.40 0.20
CA ALA A 147 -0.68 0.72 1.11
C ALA A 147 0.08 1.96 0.62
N ASP A 148 1.35 1.80 0.24
CA ASP A 148 2.17 2.90 -0.28
C ASP A 148 1.63 3.48 -1.59
N ALA A 149 1.16 2.62 -2.49
CA ALA A 149 0.57 3.04 -3.75
C ALA A 149 -0.72 3.84 -3.53
N LEU A 150 -1.61 3.38 -2.65
CA LEU A 150 -2.83 4.08 -2.28
C LEU A 150 -2.55 5.39 -1.53
N GLY A 151 -1.56 5.41 -0.63
CA GLY A 151 -1.12 6.62 0.05
C GLY A 151 -0.50 7.65 -0.90
N THR A 152 0.13 7.20 -1.98
CA THR A 152 0.66 8.06 -3.05
C THR A 152 -0.45 8.60 -3.94
N LEU A 153 -1.38 7.75 -4.35
CA LEU A 153 -2.59 8.17 -5.06
C LEU A 153 -3.36 9.24 -4.28
N ALA A 154 -3.53 9.07 -2.96
CA ALA A 154 -4.20 10.02 -2.08
C ALA A 154 -3.53 11.41 -2.03
N ARG A 155 -2.23 11.52 -2.32
CA ARG A 155 -1.54 12.82 -2.42
C ARG A 155 -1.76 13.52 -3.76
N SER A 156 -2.18 12.80 -4.79
CA SER A 156 -2.34 13.37 -6.13
C SER A 156 -3.40 14.49 -6.13
N PRO A 157 -3.14 15.63 -6.80
CA PRO A 157 -4.14 16.68 -6.99
C PRO A 157 -5.34 16.23 -7.84
N HIS A 158 -5.22 15.08 -8.53
CA HIS A 158 -6.28 14.48 -9.32
C HIS A 158 -7.34 13.73 -8.48
N CYS A 159 -7.05 13.46 -7.21
CA CYS A 159 -7.99 12.86 -6.26
C CYS A 159 -8.76 13.93 -5.47
N GLY A 160 -10.07 13.97 -5.66
CA GLY A 160 -11.02 14.79 -4.90
C GLY A 160 -11.72 13.97 -3.81
N PRO A 161 -12.82 14.50 -3.23
CA PRO A 161 -13.54 13.85 -2.13
C PRO A 161 -13.98 12.41 -2.43
N GLY A 162 -14.51 12.17 -3.63
CA GLY A 162 -15.00 10.86 -4.04
C GLY A 162 -13.88 9.83 -4.17
N GLU A 163 -12.79 10.19 -4.84
CA GLU A 163 -11.65 9.28 -5.01
C GLU A 163 -10.95 8.99 -3.67
N LEU A 164 -10.86 9.97 -2.78
CA LEU A 164 -10.29 9.78 -1.45
C LEU A 164 -11.17 8.89 -0.56
N LEU A 165 -12.49 8.99 -0.67
CA LEU A 165 -13.41 8.07 0.01
C LEU A 165 -13.21 6.63 -0.51
N VAL A 166 -13.07 6.44 -1.83
CA VAL A 166 -12.75 5.12 -2.42
C VAL A 166 -11.44 4.57 -1.85
N VAL A 167 -10.39 5.39 -1.71
CA VAL A 167 -9.12 4.96 -1.08
C VAL A 167 -9.34 4.49 0.36
N LEU A 168 -10.14 5.23 1.16
CA LEU A 168 -10.48 4.79 2.52
C LEU A 168 -11.23 3.46 2.49
N ASP A 169 -12.26 3.32 1.65
CA ASP A 169 -13.05 2.09 1.57
C ASP A 169 -12.20 0.89 1.16
N VAL A 170 -11.29 1.04 0.19
CA VAL A 170 -10.34 -0.01 -0.22
C VAL A 170 -9.44 -0.43 0.95
N ILE A 171 -8.89 0.52 1.71
CA ILE A 171 -8.09 0.24 2.91
C ILE A 171 -8.95 -0.47 3.96
N GLY A 172 -10.14 0.05 4.23
CA GLY A 172 -11.06 -0.47 5.25
C GLY A 172 -11.49 -1.90 4.94
N ASP A 173 -11.82 -2.19 3.69
CA ASP A 173 -12.22 -3.52 3.23
C ASP A 173 -11.07 -4.51 3.29
N ARG A 174 -9.83 -4.07 3.04
CA ARG A 174 -8.65 -4.91 3.20
C ARG A 174 -8.35 -5.18 4.68
N VAL A 175 -8.39 -4.17 5.54
CA VAL A 175 -8.14 -4.28 6.98
C VAL A 175 -9.21 -5.13 7.69
N ALA A 176 -10.48 -4.98 7.30
CA ALA A 176 -11.60 -5.71 7.87
C ALA A 176 -11.82 -7.11 7.27
N ARG A 177 -10.97 -7.52 6.30
CA ARG A 177 -11.06 -8.83 5.65
C ARG A 177 -10.69 -9.95 6.63
N GLY A 178 -11.69 -10.70 7.09
CA GLY A 178 -11.49 -11.87 7.97
C GLY A 178 -11.84 -13.22 7.32
N PRO A 179 -11.30 -14.34 7.83
CA PRO A 179 -9.98 -14.51 8.45
C PRO A 179 -8.86 -14.75 7.40
N GLY A 180 -7.72 -14.09 7.57
CA GLY A 180 -6.52 -14.17 6.70
C GLY A 180 -5.23 -14.47 7.48
N PRO A 181 -4.04 -14.44 6.83
CA PRO A 181 -2.76 -14.43 7.53
C PRO A 181 -2.62 -13.21 8.44
N VAL A 182 -1.90 -13.35 9.56
CA VAL A 182 -1.53 -12.21 10.41
C VAL A 182 -0.39 -11.45 9.76
N TRP A 183 -0.50 -10.14 9.70
CA TRP A 183 0.53 -9.26 9.15
C TRP A 183 1.57 -8.91 10.22
N PHE A 184 2.85 -8.99 9.87
CA PHE A 184 3.97 -8.78 10.81
C PHE A 184 5.20 -8.10 10.17
N SER A 185 5.10 -7.67 8.91
CA SER A 185 6.17 -7.02 8.14
C SER A 185 5.90 -5.51 7.94
N GLY A 186 5.26 -4.86 8.91
CA GLY A 186 5.00 -3.41 8.89
C GLY A 186 3.79 -2.97 8.04
N GLU A 187 2.97 -3.91 7.59
CA GLU A 187 1.75 -3.63 6.82
C GLU A 187 0.77 -2.69 7.57
N PRO A 188 0.49 -2.88 8.88
CA PRO A 188 -0.41 -1.99 9.60
C PRO A 188 0.05 -0.53 9.64
N ASP A 189 1.35 -0.30 9.81
CA ASP A 189 1.94 1.04 9.85
C ASP A 189 1.87 1.76 8.50
N ARG A 190 2.11 1.03 7.41
CA ARG A 190 2.02 1.58 6.04
C ARG A 190 0.58 1.87 5.64
N LEU A 191 -0.37 1.00 6.00
CA LEU A 191 -1.81 1.26 5.82
C LEU A 191 -2.25 2.47 6.62
N ALA A 192 -1.83 2.59 7.88
CA ALA A 192 -2.12 3.76 8.71
C ALA A 192 -1.54 5.04 8.09
N MET A 193 -0.31 5.00 7.57
CA MET A 193 0.29 6.14 6.86
C MET A 193 -0.53 6.51 5.61
N ALA A 194 -0.98 5.54 4.82
CA ALA A 194 -1.84 5.79 3.67
C ALA A 194 -3.16 6.48 4.06
N THR A 195 -3.81 6.03 5.14
CA THR A 195 -4.97 6.70 5.72
C THR A 195 -4.65 8.14 6.13
N ILE A 196 -3.51 8.38 6.77
CA ILE A 196 -3.09 9.74 7.15
C ILE A 196 -2.92 10.64 5.93
N GLN A 197 -2.41 10.14 4.81
CA GLN A 197 -2.33 10.92 3.57
C GLN A 197 -3.72 11.34 3.08
N VAL A 198 -4.73 10.46 3.18
CA VAL A 198 -6.12 10.82 2.88
C VAL A 198 -6.64 11.88 3.86
N LEU A 199 -6.53 11.64 5.17
CA LEU A 199 -7.08 12.52 6.20
C LEU A 199 -6.46 13.93 6.16
N ARG A 200 -5.18 14.05 5.81
CA ARG A 200 -4.49 15.34 5.64
C ARG A 200 -5.08 16.19 4.52
N ARG A 201 -5.75 15.58 3.54
CA ARG A 201 -6.42 16.34 2.47
C ARG A 201 -7.61 17.13 3.00
N GLY A 202 -8.25 16.70 4.10
CA GLY A 202 -9.41 17.38 4.67
C GLY A 202 -10.60 17.51 3.71
N LEU A 203 -10.70 16.60 2.73
CA LEU A 203 -11.71 16.63 1.67
C LEU A 203 -12.84 15.63 1.88
N VAL A 204 -12.63 14.58 2.67
CA VAL A 204 -13.66 13.58 2.97
C VAL A 204 -14.51 14.09 4.14
N PRO A 205 -15.85 14.11 4.01
CA PRO A 205 -16.74 14.48 5.10
C PRO A 205 -16.51 13.67 6.37
N ASP A 206 -16.65 14.34 7.50
CA ASP A 206 -16.33 13.83 8.81
C ASP A 206 -17.15 12.60 9.20
N GLU A 207 -18.44 12.63 8.87
CA GLU A 207 -19.38 11.55 9.16
C GLU A 207 -19.02 10.27 8.41
N LEU A 208 -18.42 10.40 7.21
CA LEU A 208 -17.96 9.27 6.42
C LEU A 208 -16.68 8.68 6.99
N VAL A 209 -15.75 9.52 7.48
CA VAL A 209 -14.54 9.06 8.17
C VAL A 209 -14.91 8.33 9.47
N ASP A 210 -15.82 8.88 10.26
CA ASP A 210 -16.25 8.30 11.53
C ASP A 210 -16.97 6.95 11.29
N SER A 211 -17.84 6.87 10.28
CA SER A 211 -18.53 5.62 9.88
C SER A 211 -17.55 4.56 9.37
N TRP A 212 -16.56 4.98 8.56
CA TRP A 212 -15.50 4.11 8.08
C TRP A 212 -14.66 3.55 9.24
N LEU A 213 -14.35 4.38 10.23
CA LEU A 213 -13.56 3.96 11.38
C LEU A 213 -14.33 2.99 12.28
N GLU A 214 -15.64 3.21 12.52
CA GLU A 214 -16.45 2.25 13.29
C GLU A 214 -16.55 0.89 12.59
N ARG A 215 -16.61 0.81 11.24
CA ARG A 215 -16.53 -0.48 10.53
C ARG A 215 -15.27 -1.27 10.90
N ILE A 216 -14.12 -0.59 10.91
CA ILE A 216 -12.83 -1.23 11.27
C ILE A 216 -12.81 -1.58 12.75
N ALA A 217 -13.34 -0.71 13.62
CA ALA A 217 -13.46 -0.97 15.05
C ALA A 217 -14.34 -2.20 15.34
N VAL A 218 -15.41 -2.41 14.58
CA VAL A 218 -16.23 -3.63 14.67
C VAL A 218 -15.43 -4.86 14.26
N ALA A 219 -14.63 -4.79 13.19
CA ALA A 219 -13.77 -5.90 12.76
C ALA A 219 -12.64 -6.23 13.76
N ALA A 220 -12.20 -5.25 14.56
CA ALA A 220 -11.23 -5.44 15.64
C ALA A 220 -11.84 -6.04 16.92
N ARG A 221 -13.16 -6.22 16.99
CA ARG A 221 -13.84 -6.81 18.16
C ARG A 221 -14.13 -8.30 17.92
N PRO A 222 -13.86 -9.17 18.90
CA PRO A 222 -14.22 -10.58 18.78
C PRO A 222 -15.75 -10.73 18.75
N ARG A 223 -16.25 -11.55 17.81
CA ARG A 223 -17.65 -11.95 17.76
C ARG A 223 -17.99 -12.86 18.95
N ARG A 224 -19.08 -12.58 19.66
CA ARG A 224 -19.47 -13.25 20.92
C ARG A 224 -20.44 -14.43 20.74
N ASP A 225 -20.86 -14.71 19.51
CA ASP A 225 -21.82 -15.74 19.17
C ASP A 225 -21.14 -17.08 18.85
N GLY A 226 -21.26 -18.01 19.80
CA GLY A 226 -21.39 -19.45 19.53
C GLY A 226 -20.11 -20.23 19.21
N SER A 227 -19.76 -21.12 20.15
CA SER A 227 -19.03 -22.39 19.97
C SER A 227 -18.36 -22.67 18.61
N ASP A 228 -17.04 -22.89 18.66
CA ASP A 228 -16.12 -23.35 17.59
C ASP A 228 -15.49 -22.29 16.67
N ALA A 229 -15.59 -20.99 17.00
CA ALA A 229 -14.95 -19.93 16.21
C ALA A 229 -13.39 -19.95 16.33
N PRO A 230 -12.66 -19.82 15.20
CA PRO A 230 -11.20 -19.98 15.08
C PRO A 230 -10.42 -18.93 15.91
N ASP A 231 -9.11 -19.13 16.07
CA ASP A 231 -8.16 -18.19 16.70
C ASP A 231 -8.58 -16.71 16.62
N ILE A 232 -9.07 -16.17 17.74
CA ILE A 232 -9.62 -14.81 17.84
C ILE A 232 -8.60 -13.73 17.44
N TYR A 233 -7.31 -13.99 17.64
CA TYR A 233 -6.25 -13.06 17.29
C TYR A 233 -6.01 -13.06 15.79
N ARG A 234 -6.23 -14.18 15.11
CA ARG A 234 -6.21 -14.23 13.65
C ARG A 234 -7.41 -13.51 13.03
N GLN A 235 -8.57 -13.55 13.68
CA GLN A 235 -9.76 -12.85 13.20
C GLN A 235 -9.67 -11.34 13.34
N THR A 236 -9.19 -10.86 14.50
CA THR A 236 -9.24 -9.43 14.88
C THR A 236 -7.89 -8.72 14.78
N GLY A 237 -6.79 -9.46 14.69
CA GLY A 237 -5.44 -8.97 14.89
C GLY A 237 -5.01 -7.91 13.91
N ASN A 238 -5.29 -8.08 12.62
CA ASN A 238 -4.91 -7.10 11.59
C ASN A 238 -5.67 -5.77 11.78
N ALA A 239 -6.99 -5.82 12.03
CA ALA A 239 -7.78 -4.64 12.33
C ALA A 239 -7.34 -3.94 13.62
N ALA A 240 -7.08 -4.70 14.69
CA ALA A 240 -6.57 -4.15 15.94
C ALA A 240 -5.16 -3.52 15.77
N ALA A 241 -4.26 -4.18 15.02
CA ALA A 241 -2.93 -3.65 14.72
C ALA A 241 -3.02 -2.35 13.91
N PHE A 242 -3.90 -2.30 12.90
CA PHE A 242 -4.13 -1.09 12.12
C PHE A 242 -4.64 0.07 12.98
N LEU A 243 -5.63 -0.15 13.87
CA LEU A 243 -6.13 0.91 14.75
C LEU A 243 -5.05 1.45 15.70
N ARG A 244 -4.18 0.58 16.22
CA ARG A 244 -3.04 0.98 17.04
C ARG A 244 -2.03 1.79 16.22
N ALA A 245 -1.69 1.35 15.02
CA ALA A 245 -0.80 2.07 14.13
C ALA A 245 -1.37 3.45 13.75
N LEU A 246 -2.66 3.54 13.44
CA LEU A 246 -3.33 4.81 13.13
C LEU A 246 -3.34 5.75 14.34
N TYR A 247 -3.60 5.23 15.55
CA TYR A 247 -3.46 6.00 16.78
C TYR A 247 -2.04 6.55 16.95
N LEU A 248 -1.00 5.73 16.75
CA LEU A 248 0.39 6.17 16.86
C LEU A 248 0.74 7.24 15.82
N GLN A 249 0.28 7.10 14.58
CA GLN A 249 0.49 8.11 13.54
C GLN A 249 -0.19 9.44 13.90
N LEU A 250 -1.41 9.41 14.44
CA LEU A 250 -2.10 10.61 14.90
C LEU A 250 -1.47 11.19 16.17
N ALA A 251 -0.95 10.36 17.06
CA ALA A 251 -0.37 10.80 18.32
C ALA A 251 1.04 11.37 18.17
N LEU A 252 1.86 10.80 17.27
CA LEU A 252 3.30 11.07 17.19
C LEU A 252 3.78 11.56 15.81
N GLY A 253 2.97 11.43 14.76
CA GLY A 253 3.38 11.72 13.39
C GLY A 253 3.64 13.22 13.10
N PRO A 254 4.56 13.56 12.18
CA PRO A 254 5.08 14.92 11.99
C PRO A 254 4.16 15.92 11.24
N ALA A 255 2.92 15.56 10.91
CA ALA A 255 1.94 16.49 10.34
C ALA A 255 0.54 15.94 10.57
N ALA A 256 -0.24 16.60 11.42
CA ALA A 256 -1.55 16.09 11.81
C ALA A 256 -2.67 16.57 10.87
N PRO A 257 -3.71 15.75 10.61
CA PRO A 257 -4.91 16.23 9.94
C PRO A 257 -5.64 17.26 10.81
N ALA A 258 -6.50 18.09 10.21
CA ALA A 258 -7.20 19.16 10.92
C ALA A 258 -8.01 18.68 12.14
N ARG A 259 -8.63 17.49 12.06
CA ARG A 259 -9.42 16.86 13.13
C ARG A 259 -8.63 15.91 14.03
N ARG A 260 -7.33 16.16 14.22
CA ARG A 260 -6.46 15.28 15.01
C ARG A 260 -7.05 14.90 16.37
N SER A 261 -7.49 15.89 17.15
CA SER A 261 -7.97 15.68 18.52
C SER A 261 -9.20 14.78 18.56
N ASP A 262 -10.18 15.03 17.70
CA ASP A 262 -11.43 14.26 17.64
C ASP A 262 -11.16 12.82 17.21
N LEU A 263 -10.33 12.64 16.18
CA LEU A 263 -9.94 11.30 15.70
C LEU A 263 -9.17 10.51 16.76
N VAL A 264 -8.29 11.17 17.53
CA VAL A 264 -7.59 10.53 18.65
C VAL A 264 -8.58 10.08 19.73
N LEU A 265 -9.54 10.93 20.11
CA LEU A 265 -10.56 10.59 21.10
C LEU A 265 -11.43 9.41 20.64
N LEU A 266 -11.88 9.46 19.38
CA LEU A 266 -12.67 8.39 18.76
C LEU A 266 -11.90 7.07 18.70
N LEU A 267 -10.63 7.09 18.30
CA LEU A 267 -9.76 5.91 18.31
C LEU A 267 -9.55 5.35 19.71
N VAL A 268 -9.35 6.20 20.72
CA VAL A 268 -9.22 5.76 22.12
C VAL A 268 -10.48 5.04 22.57
N GLU A 269 -11.67 5.55 22.23
CA GLU A 269 -12.94 4.90 22.52
C GLU A 269 -13.03 3.52 21.86
N HIS A 270 -12.71 3.42 20.56
CA HIS A 270 -12.72 2.15 19.84
C HIS A 270 -11.71 1.14 20.39
N LEU A 271 -10.47 1.58 20.69
CA LEU A 271 -9.41 0.72 21.24
C LEU A 271 -9.79 0.19 22.64
N ARG A 272 -10.39 1.02 23.49
CA ARG A 272 -10.92 0.58 24.81
C ARG A 272 -12.02 -0.47 24.66
N ARG A 273 -12.93 -0.30 23.69
CA ARG A 273 -14.00 -1.27 23.39
C ARG A 273 -13.47 -2.58 22.80
N ALA A 274 -12.43 -2.52 21.97
CA ALA A 274 -11.81 -3.70 21.37
C ALA A 274 -10.96 -4.49 22.39
N HIS A 275 -10.38 -3.81 23.39
CA HIS A 275 -9.47 -4.40 24.37
C HIS A 275 -9.86 -4.08 25.83
N PRO A 276 -11.09 -4.41 26.27
CA PRO A 276 -11.58 -4.02 27.59
C PRO A 276 -10.78 -4.64 28.74
N ALA A 277 -10.19 -5.83 28.53
CA ALA A 277 -9.36 -6.49 29.54
C ALA A 277 -8.07 -5.73 29.88
N TYR A 278 -7.55 -4.92 28.95
CA TYR A 278 -6.28 -4.20 29.10
C TYR A 278 -6.48 -2.68 29.26
N LEU A 279 -7.51 -2.12 28.61
CA LEU A 279 -7.74 -0.69 28.49
C LEU A 279 -9.08 -0.24 29.10
N GLY A 280 -9.88 -1.16 29.64
CA GLY A 280 -11.12 -0.85 30.32
C GLY A 280 -10.90 -0.18 31.68
N PRO A 281 -11.98 0.30 32.33
CA PRO A 281 -11.90 0.82 33.69
C PRO A 281 -11.25 -0.23 34.60
N SER A 282 -10.24 0.18 35.38
CA SER A 282 -9.63 -0.70 36.38
C SER A 282 -10.68 -1.08 37.41
N HIS A 283 -11.24 -2.27 37.31
CA HIS A 283 -11.93 -2.87 38.45
C HIS A 283 -10.85 -3.22 39.47
N HIS A 284 -10.49 -2.27 40.34
CA HIS A 284 -9.82 -2.60 41.59
C HIS A 284 -10.73 -3.59 42.31
N ARG A 285 -10.36 -4.88 42.29
CA ARG A 285 -10.86 -5.84 43.27
C ARG A 285 -10.31 -5.35 44.62
N ALA A 286 -11.15 -4.65 45.36
CA ALA A 286 -10.97 -4.45 46.79
C ALA A 286 -11.00 -5.83 47.49
#